data_AF-A0A4Y2TE29-F1
#
_entry.id   AF-A0A4Y2TE29-F1
#
_cell.length_a   1.000
_cell.length_b   1.000
_cell.length_c   1.000
_cell.angle_alpha   90.00
_cell.angle_beta   90.00
_cell.angle_gamma   90.00
#
_symmetry.space_group_name_H-M   'P 1'
#
loop_
_entity.id
_entity.type
_entity.pdbx_description
1 polymer ?
#
loop_
_entity_poly.entity_id
_entity_poly.type
_entity_poly.pdbx_seq_one_letter_code
_entity_poly.pdbx_strand_id
1 'polypeptide(L)'
;MGRWNFSVDEDLHNSDHFPIILSHSFTDLTIPRQPSRFIFGRANWQVFKDLSELAPDIVNIRDIDAAVVAVVNCILSSAEATIPKSS
;
A
#
# COMPACT_ATOMS: atom_id res chain seq x y z
N MET A 1 -8.37 -23.63 13.64
CA MET A 1 -7.27 -23.78 12.65
C MET A 1 -7.94 -23.83 11.29
N GLY A 2 -7.69 -22.86 10.40
CA GLY A 2 -8.33 -22.81 9.09
C GLY A 2 -7.95 -24.02 8.26
N ARG A 3 -8.91 -24.61 7.54
CA ARG A 3 -8.69 -25.75 6.64
C ARG A 3 -9.07 -25.33 5.24
N TRP A 4 -8.15 -25.51 4.31
CA TRP A 4 -8.43 -25.43 2.88
C TRP A 4 -9.03 -26.76 2.43
N ASN A 5 -10.14 -26.67 1.70
CA ASN A 5 -10.73 -27.78 0.98
C ASN A 5 -10.57 -27.54 -0.52
N PHE A 6 -10.12 -28.57 -1.20
CA PHE A 6 -9.91 -28.59 -2.64
C PHE A 6 -10.95 -29.53 -3.25
N SER A 7 -11.60 -29.08 -4.32
CA SER A 7 -12.44 -29.91 -5.16
C SER A 7 -12.34 -29.46 -6.62
N VAL A 8 -12.77 -30.32 -7.53
CA VAL A 8 -12.87 -30.03 -8.96
C VAL A 8 -14.35 -30.00 -9.29
N ASP A 9 -14.80 -29.00 -10.04
CA ASP A 9 -16.18 -28.95 -10.53
C ASP A 9 -16.36 -29.98 -11.65
N GLU A 10 -17.52 -30.60 -11.73
CA GLU A 10 -17.86 -31.55 -12.79
C GLU A 10 -18.39 -30.84 -14.04
N ASP A 11 -18.87 -29.60 -13.91
CA ASP A 11 -19.25 -28.77 -15.06
C ASP A 11 -18.04 -28.02 -15.63
N LEU A 12 -17.86 -28.14 -16.95
CA LEU A 12 -16.78 -27.51 -17.71
C LEU A 12 -17.09 -26.06 -18.11
N HIS A 13 -18.35 -25.62 -18.02
CA HIS A 13 -18.78 -24.26 -18.37
C HIS A 13 -18.30 -23.79 -19.76
N ASN A 14 -18.37 -24.69 -20.76
CA ASN A 14 -17.87 -24.48 -22.14
C ASN A 14 -16.35 -24.23 -22.26
N SER A 15 -15.57 -24.58 -21.24
CA SER A 15 -14.10 -24.69 -21.32
C SER A 15 -13.69 -26.12 -21.65
N ASP A 16 -12.45 -26.29 -22.12
CA ASP A 16 -11.77 -27.57 -22.25
C ASP A 16 -11.03 -28.00 -20.97
N HIS A 17 -11.10 -27.18 -19.91
CA HIS A 17 -10.46 -27.43 -18.60
C HIS A 17 -11.48 -27.47 -17.46
N PHE A 18 -11.33 -28.42 -16.54
CA PHE A 18 -12.17 -28.50 -15.34
C PHE A 18 -11.85 -27.37 -14.35
N PRO A 19 -12.86 -26.64 -13.84
CA PRO A 19 -12.67 -25.65 -12.80
C PRO A 19 -12.13 -26.26 -11.51
N ILE A 20 -11.13 -25.61 -10.90
CA ILE A 20 -10.66 -25.92 -9.56
C ILE A 20 -11.41 -25.03 -8.56
N ILE A 21 -12.03 -25.65 -7.56
CA ILE A 21 -12.71 -24.97 -6.46
C ILE A 21 -11.85 -25.06 -5.20
N LEU A 22 -11.55 -23.90 -4.63
CA LEU A 22 -10.88 -23.76 -3.34
C LEU A 22 -11.83 -23.13 -2.34
N SER A 23 -12.18 -23.88 -1.30
CA SER A 23 -13.04 -23.40 -0.21
C SER A 23 -12.24 -23.36 1.09
N HIS A 24 -12.35 -22.26 1.84
CA HIS A 24 -11.66 -22.11 3.12
C HIS A 24 -12.67 -21.87 4.24
N SER A 25 -12.67 -22.74 5.24
CA SER A 25 -13.51 -22.56 6.44
C SER A 25 -12.73 -21.75 7.48
N PHE A 26 -13.04 -20.46 7.60
CA PHE A 26 -12.52 -19.63 8.70
C PHE A 26 -13.29 -19.94 9.98
N THR A 27 -12.59 -20.24 11.08
CA THR A 27 -13.17 -20.23 12.43
C THR A 27 -13.16 -18.82 13.02
N ASP A 28 -12.26 -17.96 12.55
CA ASP A 28 -12.18 -16.53 12.88
C ASP A 28 -11.96 -15.73 11.58
N LEU A 29 -12.93 -14.91 11.21
CA LEU A 29 -12.82 -13.99 10.07
C LEU A 29 -12.00 -12.77 10.48
N THR A 30 -10.69 -12.93 10.64
CA THR A 30 -9.79 -11.78 10.50
C THR A 30 -9.58 -11.58 9.01
N ILE A 31 -10.48 -10.84 8.35
CA ILE A 31 -10.20 -10.33 7.00
C ILE A 31 -8.89 -9.55 7.14
N PRO A 32 -7.80 -9.94 6.44
CA PRO A 32 -6.56 -9.19 6.51
C PRO A 32 -6.88 -7.76 6.09
N ARG A 33 -6.84 -6.81 7.03
CA ARG A 33 -6.93 -5.40 6.68
C ARG A 33 -5.74 -5.11 5.79
N GLN A 34 -5.99 -4.79 4.53
CA GLN A 34 -4.94 -4.34 3.64
C GLN A 34 -4.31 -3.10 4.29
N PRO A 35 -2.98 -3.06 4.49
CA PRO A 35 -2.35 -1.85 4.99
C PRO A 35 -2.64 -0.73 4.00
N SER A 36 -2.99 0.44 4.51
CA SER A 36 -3.28 1.62 3.71
C SER A 36 -2.07 1.96 2.83
N ARG A 37 -2.27 2.06 1.52
CA ARG A 37 -1.20 2.35 0.54
C ARG A 37 -1.48 3.67 -0.17
N PHE A 38 -0.43 4.44 -0.44
CA PHE A 38 -0.52 5.63 -1.28
C PHE A 38 -0.97 5.28 -2.70
N ILE A 39 -1.92 6.06 -3.23
CA ILE A 39 -2.44 5.92 -4.59
C ILE A 39 -1.81 7.02 -5.45
N PHE A 40 -0.60 6.74 -5.96
CA PHE A 40 0.19 7.71 -6.73
C PHE A 40 -0.52 8.28 -7.98
N GLY A 41 -1.41 7.50 -8.60
CA GLY A 41 -2.21 7.97 -9.73
C GLY A 41 -3.24 9.06 -9.38
N ARG A 42 -3.48 9.31 -8.08
CA ARG A 42 -4.38 10.36 -7.58
C ARG A 42 -3.65 11.48 -6.83
N ALA A 43 -2.32 11.48 -6.87
CA ALA A 43 -1.53 12.49 -6.19
C ALA A 43 -1.69 13.87 -6.85
N ASN A 44 -1.75 14.92 -6.03
CA ASN A 44 -1.55 16.28 -6.51
C ASN A 44 -0.03 16.58 -6.55
N TRP A 45 0.62 16.20 -7.65
CA TRP A 45 2.07 16.31 -7.79
C TRP A 45 2.61 17.74 -7.76
N GLN A 46 1.82 18.72 -8.20
CA GLN A 46 2.23 20.11 -8.14
C GLN A 46 2.36 20.56 -6.69
N VAL A 47 1.34 20.29 -5.87
CA VAL A 47 1.37 20.65 -4.44
C VAL A 47 2.39 19.80 -3.68
N PHE A 48 2.57 18.52 -4.04
CA PHE A 48 3.62 17.69 -3.45
C PHE A 48 4.99 18.30 -3.67
N LYS A 49 5.27 18.71 -4.91
CA LYS A 49 6.55 19.35 -5.27
C LYS A 49 6.80 20.58 -4.40
N ASP A 50 5.82 21.47 -4.31
CA ASP A 50 5.92 22.71 -3.56
C ASP A 50 6.10 22.47 -2.04
N LEU A 51 5.42 21.46 -1.47
CA LEU A 51 5.53 21.11 -0.05
C LEU A 51 6.81 20.34 0.28
N SER A 52 7.32 19.55 -0.68
CA SER A 52 8.54 18.73 -0.52
C SER A 52 9.83 19.50 -0.75
N GLU A 53 9.74 20.79 -1.08
CA GLU A 53 10.91 21.63 -1.27
C GLU A 53 11.67 21.76 0.07
N LEU A 54 12.90 21.24 0.07
CA LEU A 54 13.73 21.24 1.26
C LEU A 54 14.14 22.68 1.59
N ALA A 55 13.90 23.05 2.84
CA ALA A 55 14.33 24.34 3.33
C ALA A 55 15.88 24.41 3.32
N PRO A 56 16.49 25.56 2.94
CA PRO A 56 17.95 25.67 2.77
C PRO A 56 18.75 25.41 4.05
N ASP A 57 18.12 25.55 5.21
CA ASP A 57 18.66 25.25 6.54
C ASP A 57 18.95 23.74 6.74
N ILE A 58 18.21 22.84 6.08
CA ILE A 58 18.44 21.39 6.14
C ILE A 58 19.85 21.03 5.62
N VAL A 59 20.33 21.73 4.58
CA VAL A 59 21.67 21.53 4.01
C VAL A 59 22.78 21.97 4.98
N ASN A 60 22.45 22.83 5.94
CA ASN A 60 23.39 23.34 6.93
C ASN A 60 23.42 22.51 8.23
N ILE A 61 22.61 21.45 8.33
CA ILE A 61 22.62 20.54 9.47
C ILE A 61 23.92 19.72 9.42
N ARG A 62 24.76 19.88 10.46
CA ARG A 62 26.07 19.21 10.55
C ARG A 62 25.98 17.74 10.94
N ASP A 63 24.91 17.38 11.65
CA ASP A 63 24.64 16.00 12.04
C ASP A 63 23.89 15.30 10.89
N ILE A 64 24.54 14.29 10.32
CA ILE A 64 23.99 13.52 9.20
C ILE A 64 22.68 12.82 9.58
N ASP A 65 22.57 12.31 10.81
CA ASP A 65 21.36 11.60 11.22
C ASP A 65 20.21 12.58 11.33
N ALA A 66 20.45 13.76 11.90
CA ALA A 66 19.47 14.83 11.98
C ALA A 66 19.05 15.36 10.59
N ALA A 67 20.01 15.50 9.66
CA ALA A 67 19.73 15.93 8.29
C ALA A 67 18.85 14.90 7.55
N VAL A 68 19.16 13.61 7.68
CA VAL A 68 18.36 12.51 7.10
C VAL A 68 16.94 12.52 7.65
N VAL A 69 16.79 12.66 8.97
CA VAL A 69 15.47 12.73 9.61
C VAL A 69 14.66 13.92 9.08
N ALA A 70 15.28 15.09 8.92
CA ALA A 70 14.61 16.28 8.38
C ALA A 70 14.11 16.06 6.94
N VAL A 71 14.95 15.48 6.06
CA VAL A 71 14.57 15.16 4.68
C VAL A 71 13.43 14.15 4.63
N VAL A 72 13.53 13.06 5.40
CA VAL A 72 12.50 12.02 5.44
C VAL A 72 11.16 12.59 5.92
N ASN A 73 11.18 13.40 6.98
CA ASN A 73 9.97 14.01 7.52
C ASN A 73 9.31 14.97 6.53
N CYS A 74 10.10 15.76 5.79
CA CYS A 74 9.58 16.66 4.75
C CYS A 74 8.89 15.89 3.62
N ILE A 75 9.52 14.82 3.11
CA ILE A 75 8.93 13.98 2.05
C ILE A 75 7.65 13.30 2.56
N LEU A 76 7.68 12.74 3.76
CA LEU A 76 6.55 12.01 4.32
C LEU A 76 5.36 12.94 4.59
N SER A 77 5.57 14.09 5.22
CA SER A 77 4.49 15.04 5.51
C SER A 77 3.85 15.57 4.22
N SER A 78 4.66 15.84 3.19
CA SER A 78 4.20 16.24 1.87
C SER A 78 3.37 15.15 1.21
N ALA A 79 3.80 13.89 1.30
CA ALA A 79 3.07 12.74 0.76
C ALA A 79 1.73 12.53 1.48
N GLU A 80 1.70 12.61 2.81
CA GLU A 80 0.48 12.51 3.61
C GLU A 80 -0.54 13.59 3.25
N ALA A 81 -0.08 14.81 2.96
CA ALA A 81 -0.96 15.93 2.62
C ALA A 81 -1.53 15.86 1.18
N THR A 82 -0.86 15.17 0.26
CA THR A 82 -1.12 15.32 -1.18
C THR A 82 -1.42 14.02 -1.93
N ILE A 83 -1.15 12.87 -1.33
CA ILE A 83 -1.33 11.56 -1.95
C ILE A 83 -2.41 10.78 -1.17
N PRO A 84 -3.61 10.57 -1.76
CA PRO A 84 -4.65 9.79 -1.12
C PRO A 84 -4.20 8.36 -0.86
N LYS A 85 -4.69 7.75 0.23
CA LYS A 85 -4.42 6.35 0.55
C LYS A 85 -5.63 5.45 0.32
N SER A 86 -5.39 4.16 0.11
CA SER A 86 -6.43 3.14 0.07
C SER A 86 -7.09 3.00 1.44
N SER A 87 -8.42 2.85 1.42
CA SER A 87 -9.24 2.48 2.59
C SER A 87 -9.06 1.03 3.00
#